data_AF-A0AA96EJJ8-F1
#
_entry.id   AF-A0AA96EJJ8-F1
#
_cell.length_a   1.000
_cell.length_b   1.000
_cell.length_c   1.000
_cell.angle_alpha   90.00
_cell.angle_beta   90.00
_cell.angle_gamma   90.00
#
_symmetry.space_group_name_H-M   'P 1'
#
loop_
_entity.id
_entity.type
_entity.pdbx_description
1 polymer ?
#
loop_
_entity_poly.entity_id
_entity_poly.type
_entity_poly.pdbx_seq_one_letter_code
_entity_poly.pdbx_strand_id
1 'polypeptide(L)'
;MRRPLAALISIMTIATAQASPSLVGTWVSSHDLTMAFANKHAKLEERTTHFLDQIMGRLTLRFDGKRVTSDMPDWDADIGGQRRRLAGFRETSEYQVLFSNDHVVVIKGRQQVTGKEVVTVYNFVDKDTMWVYQDSTDKMVPELNIREYFVRVK
;
A
#
# COMPACT_ATOMS: atom_id res chain seq x y z
N MET A 1 70.18 10.75 -3.39
CA MET A 1 69.54 9.50 -2.89
C MET A 1 68.03 9.65 -3.00
N ARG A 2 67.36 8.58 -3.47
CA ARG A 2 65.99 8.57 -3.99
C ARG A 2 64.93 8.75 -2.88
N ARG A 3 63.93 9.59 -3.13
CA ARG A 3 62.62 9.55 -2.47
C ARG A 3 61.69 8.63 -3.28
N PRO A 4 60.81 7.86 -2.62
CA PRO A 4 59.42 7.78 -3.07
C PRO A 4 58.48 7.97 -1.87
N LEU A 5 57.83 9.13 -1.73
CA LEU A 5 56.45 9.41 -2.17
C LEU A 5 55.44 8.33 -1.70
N ALA A 6 54.94 8.52 -0.48
CA ALA A 6 53.81 7.78 0.06
C ALA A 6 52.52 8.29 -0.59
N ALA A 7 51.83 7.41 -1.33
CA ALA A 7 50.50 7.69 -1.88
C ALA A 7 49.43 7.22 -0.88
N LEU A 8 48.74 8.16 -0.26
CA LEU A 8 47.52 7.90 0.51
C LEU A 8 46.37 7.66 -0.49
N ILE A 9 45.84 6.43 -0.52
CA ILE A 9 44.61 6.11 -1.26
C ILE A 9 43.44 6.39 -0.30
N SER A 10 42.82 7.56 -0.44
CA SER A 10 41.54 7.87 0.21
C SER A 10 40.42 7.16 -0.54
N ILE A 11 39.90 6.07 0.03
CA ILE A 11 38.70 5.38 -0.45
C ILE A 11 37.51 6.30 -0.14
N MET A 12 37.07 7.08 -1.14
CA MET A 12 35.78 7.76 -1.07
C MET A 12 34.67 6.72 -1.24
N THR A 13 34.11 6.26 -0.13
CA THR A 13 32.82 5.57 -0.12
C THR A 13 31.76 6.57 -0.58
N ILE A 14 31.30 6.42 -1.82
CA ILE A 14 30.13 7.13 -2.35
C ILE A 14 28.92 6.59 -1.58
N ALA A 15 28.49 7.29 -0.54
CA ALA A 15 27.20 7.05 0.07
C ALA A 15 26.13 7.49 -0.93
N THR A 16 25.48 6.53 -1.60
CA THR A 16 24.28 6.81 -2.36
C THR A 16 23.19 7.21 -1.38
N ALA A 17 22.88 8.50 -1.30
CA ALA A 17 21.68 8.97 -0.60
C ALA A 17 20.46 8.43 -1.36
N GLN A 18 19.94 7.28 -0.93
CA GLN A 18 18.64 6.81 -1.40
C GLN A 18 17.59 7.77 -0.83
N ALA A 19 16.89 8.47 -1.71
CA ALA A 19 15.75 9.25 -1.29
C ALA A 19 14.68 8.30 -0.75
N SER A 20 14.09 8.65 0.40
CA SER A 20 12.98 7.88 0.97
C SER A 20 11.88 7.66 -0.09
N PRO A 21 11.24 6.48 -0.13
CA PRO A 21 10.11 6.23 -0.99
C PRO A 21 9.03 7.31 -0.83
N SER A 22 8.42 7.71 -1.94
CA SER A 22 7.41 8.76 -1.97
C SER A 22 6.03 8.18 -2.27
N LEU A 23 5.03 8.58 -1.48
CA LEU A 23 3.63 8.27 -1.76
C LEU A 23 3.08 9.05 -2.96
N VAL A 24 3.64 10.22 -3.28
CA VAL A 24 3.13 11.08 -4.35
C VAL A 24 3.06 10.30 -5.67
N GLY A 25 1.90 10.34 -6.32
CA GLY A 25 1.62 9.57 -7.53
C GLY A 25 0.28 8.84 -7.48
N THR A 26 0.02 8.03 -8.50
CA THR A 26 -1.17 7.17 -8.60
C THR A 26 -0.78 5.73 -8.37
N TRP A 27 -1.55 5.03 -7.55
CA TRP A 27 -1.35 3.66 -7.13
C TRP A 27 -2.63 2.88 -7.33
N VAL A 28 -2.53 1.71 -7.95
CA VAL A 28 -3.67 0.83 -8.19
C VAL A 28 -3.45 -0.44 -7.37
N SER A 29 -4.49 -0.85 -6.64
CA SER A 29 -4.53 -2.11 -5.92
C SER A 29 -4.14 -3.23 -6.89
N SER A 30 -3.33 -4.18 -6.44
CA SER A 30 -2.88 -5.30 -7.25
C SER A 30 -3.62 -6.55 -6.78
N HIS A 31 -4.53 -7.02 -7.63
CA HIS A 31 -5.23 -8.28 -7.42
C HIS A 31 -4.22 -9.42 -7.23
N ASP A 32 -3.31 -9.61 -8.19
CA ASP A 32 -2.43 -10.78 -8.23
C ASP A 32 -1.47 -10.84 -7.05
N LEU A 33 -0.84 -9.72 -6.68
CA LEU A 33 0.09 -9.69 -5.53
C LEU A 33 -0.65 -9.90 -4.21
N THR A 34 -1.83 -9.30 -4.07
CA THR A 34 -2.65 -9.44 -2.88
C THR A 34 -3.16 -10.86 -2.71
N MET A 35 -3.75 -11.45 -3.76
CA MET A 35 -4.25 -12.82 -3.72
C MET A 35 -3.13 -13.85 -3.59
N ALA A 36 -1.97 -13.63 -4.21
CA ALA A 36 -0.81 -14.50 -4.02
C ALA A 36 -0.33 -14.51 -2.55
N PHE A 37 -0.31 -13.34 -1.89
CA PHE A 37 0.01 -13.28 -0.46
C PHE A 37 -1.07 -13.95 0.38
N ALA A 38 -2.35 -13.61 0.15
CA ALA A 38 -3.48 -14.16 0.90
C ALA A 38 -3.53 -15.69 0.80
N ASN A 39 -3.46 -16.26 -0.39
CA ASN A 39 -3.52 -17.72 -0.60
C ASN A 39 -2.34 -18.46 0.06
N LYS A 40 -1.18 -17.82 0.18
CA LYS A 40 0.02 -18.42 0.76
C LYS A 40 0.09 -18.28 2.28
N HIS A 41 -0.41 -17.17 2.83
CA HIS A 41 -0.14 -16.76 4.21
C HIS A 41 -1.39 -16.61 5.07
N ALA A 42 -2.54 -16.30 4.47
CA ALA A 42 -3.78 -16.09 5.18
C ALA A 42 -4.61 -17.38 5.18
N LYS A 43 -5.05 -17.82 6.36
CA LYS A 43 -5.91 -19.01 6.53
C LYS A 43 -7.38 -18.61 6.38
N LEU A 44 -7.74 -18.08 5.22
CA LEU A 44 -9.07 -17.55 4.97
C LEU A 44 -10.04 -18.66 4.62
N GLU A 45 -11.29 -18.49 5.06
CA GLU A 45 -12.40 -19.30 4.57
C GLU A 45 -12.60 -19.10 3.06
N GLU A 46 -13.10 -20.13 2.37
CA GLU A 46 -13.34 -20.09 0.92
C GLU A 46 -14.23 -18.90 0.52
N ARG A 47 -15.30 -18.65 1.28
CA ARG A 47 -16.20 -17.51 1.04
C ARG A 47 -15.48 -16.16 1.13
N THR A 48 -14.58 -16.00 2.10
CA THR A 48 -13.80 -14.77 2.27
C THR A 48 -12.78 -14.63 1.14
N THR A 49 -12.10 -15.72 0.78
CA THR A 49 -11.16 -15.76 -0.34
C THR A 49 -11.84 -15.36 -1.65
N HIS A 50 -13.01 -15.94 -1.93
CA HIS A 50 -13.80 -15.61 -3.11
C HIS A 50 -14.27 -14.15 -3.11
N PHE A 51 -14.70 -13.63 -1.96
CA PHE A 51 -15.06 -12.21 -1.87
C PHE A 51 -13.85 -11.29 -2.11
N LEU A 52 -12.68 -11.62 -1.56
CA LEU A 52 -11.44 -10.86 -1.79
C LEU A 52 -11.03 -10.88 -3.26
N ASP A 53 -11.09 -12.04 -3.91
CA ASP A 53 -10.80 -12.19 -5.35
C ASP A 53 -11.66 -11.23 -6.20
N GLN A 54 -12.91 -11.02 -5.80
CA GLN A 54 -13.82 -10.13 -6.51
C GLN A 54 -13.55 -8.64 -6.32
N ILE A 55 -12.99 -8.21 -5.18
CA ILE A 55 -12.83 -6.79 -4.80
C ILE A 55 -11.39 -6.29 -4.96
N MET A 56 -10.39 -7.14 -4.78
CA MET A 56 -8.98 -6.76 -4.91
C MET A 56 -8.67 -6.30 -6.33
N GLY A 57 -7.75 -5.34 -6.47
CA GLY A 57 -7.37 -4.80 -7.77
C GLY A 57 -8.20 -3.61 -8.27
N ARG A 58 -9.24 -3.21 -7.54
CA ARG A 58 -10.18 -2.16 -7.99
C ARG A 58 -9.90 -0.77 -7.42
N LEU A 59 -9.28 -0.71 -6.25
CA LEU A 59 -9.02 0.54 -5.54
C LEU A 59 -7.86 1.29 -6.17
N THR A 60 -8.07 2.57 -6.48
CA THR A 60 -7.02 3.51 -6.91
C THR A 60 -6.79 4.56 -5.84
N LEU A 61 -5.54 4.77 -5.45
CA LEU A 61 -5.11 5.83 -4.55
C LEU A 61 -4.30 6.86 -5.32
N ARG A 62 -4.60 8.15 -5.16
CA ARG A 62 -3.82 9.25 -5.74
C ARG A 62 -3.37 10.21 -4.66
N PHE A 63 -2.06 10.36 -4.49
CA PHE A 63 -1.46 11.26 -3.53
C PHE A 63 -0.87 12.49 -4.23
N ASP A 64 -1.24 13.69 -3.76
CA ASP A 64 -0.72 14.98 -4.28
C ASP A 64 0.22 15.70 -3.31
N GLY A 65 0.71 14.99 -2.29
CA GLY A 65 1.61 15.49 -1.24
C GLY A 65 0.92 16.00 0.03
N LYS A 66 -0.39 16.30 -0.04
CA LYS A 66 -1.20 16.69 1.14
C LYS A 66 -2.52 15.95 1.24
N ARG A 67 -3.03 15.46 0.11
CA ARG A 67 -4.31 14.78 0.01
C ARG A 67 -4.14 13.44 -0.66
N VAL A 68 -4.97 12.51 -0.23
CA VAL A 68 -5.18 11.22 -0.88
C VAL A 68 -6.60 11.20 -1.43
N THR A 69 -6.73 10.94 -2.73
CA THR A 69 -8.00 10.59 -3.35
C THR A 69 -8.06 9.08 -3.48
N SER A 70 -9.08 8.47 -2.89
CA SER A 70 -9.39 7.06 -3.04
C SER A 70 -10.56 6.92 -4.00
N ASP A 71 -10.41 6.10 -5.03
CA ASP A 71 -11.40 5.87 -6.07
C ASP A 71 -11.59 4.36 -6.24
N MET A 72 -12.78 3.87 -5.89
CA MET A 72 -13.21 2.51 -6.14
C MET A 72 -14.41 2.57 -7.08
N PRO A 73 -14.33 2.02 -8.30
CA PRO A 73 -15.47 2.02 -9.21
C PRO A 73 -16.54 1.06 -8.72
N ASP A 74 -17.77 1.28 -9.16
CA ASP A 74 -18.85 0.29 -9.03
C ASP A 74 -18.44 -1.05 -9.65
N TRP A 75 -18.85 -2.14 -9.02
CA TRP A 75 -18.55 -3.48 -9.51
C TRP A 75 -19.68 -4.46 -9.24
N ASP A 76 -19.65 -5.59 -9.95
CA ASP A 76 -20.55 -6.70 -9.68
C ASP A 76 -19.82 -7.72 -8.81
N ALA A 77 -20.45 -8.14 -7.73
CA ALA A 77 -19.97 -9.20 -6.85
C ALA A 77 -21.00 -10.33 -6.80
N ASP A 78 -20.54 -11.56 -6.61
CA ASP A 78 -21.41 -12.68 -6.29
C ASP A 78 -21.48 -12.82 -4.77
N ILE A 79 -22.66 -12.51 -4.23
CA ILE A 79 -22.94 -12.56 -2.79
C ILE A 79 -24.03 -13.60 -2.56
N GLY A 80 -23.62 -14.80 -2.16
CA GLY A 80 -24.53 -15.90 -1.86
C GLY A 80 -25.21 -16.49 -3.10
N GLY A 81 -24.48 -16.60 -4.22
CA GLY A 81 -24.98 -17.14 -5.48
C GLY A 81 -25.82 -16.14 -6.29
N GLN A 82 -25.83 -14.88 -5.88
CA GLN A 82 -26.55 -13.81 -6.56
C GLN A 82 -25.58 -12.71 -6.97
N ARG A 83 -25.57 -12.40 -8.27
CA ARG A 83 -24.85 -11.24 -8.80
C ARG A 83 -25.52 -9.96 -8.31
N ARG A 84 -24.78 -9.15 -7.55
CA ARG A 84 -25.23 -7.86 -7.02
C ARG A 84 -24.28 -6.75 -7.47
N ARG A 85 -24.86 -5.62 -7.90
CA ARG A 85 -24.10 -4.39 -8.15
C ARG A 85 -23.77 -3.74 -6.82
N LEU A 86 -22.49 -3.56 -6.54
CA LEU A 86 -22.00 -2.81 -5.38
C LEU A 86 -21.58 -1.42 -5.84
N ALA A 87 -22.02 -0.41 -5.10
CA ALA A 87 -21.66 0.97 -5.33
C ALA A 87 -20.20 1.19 -4.90
N GLY A 88 -19.43 1.78 -5.81
CA GLY A 88 -18.11 2.30 -5.54
C GLY A 88 -18.18 3.59 -4.72
N PHE A 89 -17.01 4.20 -4.53
CA PHE A 89 -16.91 5.50 -3.90
C PHE A 89 -15.74 6.28 -4.47
N ARG A 90 -15.82 7.59 -4.33
CA ARG A 90 -14.70 8.48 -4.59
C ARG A 90 -14.63 9.54 -3.52
N GLU A 91 -13.58 9.49 -2.73
CA GLU A 91 -13.40 10.35 -1.57
C GLU A 91 -12.00 10.95 -1.57
N THR A 92 -11.88 12.17 -1.05
CA THR A 92 -10.60 12.86 -0.91
C THR A 92 -10.46 13.36 0.50
N SER A 93 -9.31 13.06 1.11
CA SER A 93 -9.00 13.44 2.49
C SER A 93 -7.60 13.99 2.58
N GLU A 94 -7.39 14.92 3.51
CA GLU A 94 -6.06 15.37 3.88
C GLU A 94 -5.33 14.26 4.66
N TYR A 95 -4.01 14.23 4.53
CA TYR A 95 -3.14 13.38 5.34
C TYR A 95 -1.89 14.15 5.77
N GLN A 96 -1.26 13.67 6.83
CA GLN A 96 0.00 14.15 7.34
C GLN A 96 1.01 13.00 7.38
N VAL A 97 2.20 13.19 6.82
CA VAL A 97 3.30 12.24 7.02
C VAL A 97 3.82 12.37 8.45
N LEU A 98 3.80 11.26 9.18
CA LEU A 98 4.31 11.19 10.55
C LEU A 98 5.76 10.72 10.60
N PHE A 99 6.11 9.78 9.72
CA PHE A 99 7.43 9.16 9.67
C PHE A 99 7.70 8.62 8.27
N SER A 100 8.96 8.63 7.84
CA SER A 100 9.40 7.99 6.60
C SER A 100 10.85 7.50 6.73
N ASN A 101 11.13 6.32 6.20
CA ASN A 101 12.48 5.82 5.93
C ASN A 101 12.47 5.08 4.59
N ASP A 102 13.59 4.43 4.24
CA ASP A 102 13.80 3.74 2.96
C ASP A 102 12.78 2.63 2.63
N HIS A 103 12.03 2.14 3.62
CA HIS A 103 11.10 1.01 3.47
C HIS A 103 9.65 1.35 3.83
N VAL A 104 9.40 2.44 4.56
CA VAL A 104 8.05 2.74 5.05
C VAL A 104 7.74 4.22 5.00
N VAL A 105 6.47 4.53 4.73
CA VAL A 105 5.88 5.84 4.95
C VAL A 105 4.66 5.68 5.85
N VAL A 106 4.68 6.37 6.98
CA VAL A 106 3.59 6.38 7.96
C VAL A 106 2.84 7.67 7.82
N ILE A 107 1.53 7.59 7.60
CA ILE A 107 0.65 8.76 7.52
C ILE A 107 -0.43 8.71 8.58
N LYS A 108 -0.87 9.89 8.99
CA LYS A 108 -2.10 10.15 9.71
C LYS A 108 -3.13 10.67 8.71
N GLY A 109 -4.33 10.10 8.70
CA GLY A 109 -5.42 10.54 7.82
C GLY A 109 -6.77 10.08 8.32
N ARG A 110 -7.81 10.24 7.49
CA ARG A 110 -9.14 9.69 7.77
C ARG A 110 -9.36 8.39 6.99
N GLN A 111 -9.78 7.35 7.68
CA GLN A 111 -10.22 6.12 7.06
C GLN A 111 -11.49 6.42 6.25
N GLN A 112 -11.46 6.04 4.98
CA GLN A 112 -12.62 6.13 4.10
C GLN A 112 -13.71 5.18 4.62
N VAL A 113 -14.98 5.45 4.35
CA VAL A 113 -16.15 4.73 4.90
C VAL A 113 -16.45 5.03 6.38
N THR A 114 -15.50 4.86 7.30
CA THR A 114 -15.77 5.07 8.74
C THR A 114 -15.62 6.52 9.18
N GLY A 115 -14.85 7.32 8.42
CA GLY A 115 -14.52 8.71 8.75
C GLY A 115 -13.63 8.86 9.98
N LYS A 116 -13.16 7.76 10.58
CA LYS A 116 -12.31 7.76 11.78
C LYS A 116 -10.90 8.20 11.42
N GLU A 117 -10.24 8.89 12.34
CA GLU A 117 -8.82 9.17 12.22
C GLU A 117 -8.02 7.87 12.39
N VAL A 118 -7.11 7.60 11.47
CA VAL A 118 -6.28 6.39 11.47
C VAL A 118 -4.84 6.71 11.11
N VAL A 119 -3.93 5.87 11.60
CA VAL A 119 -2.54 5.83 11.16
C VAL A 119 -2.39 4.67 10.20
N THR A 120 -1.88 4.95 9.00
CA THR A 120 -1.65 3.93 7.97
C THR A 120 -0.17 3.84 7.68
N VAL A 121 0.35 2.62 7.69
CA VAL A 121 1.75 2.30 7.35
C VAL A 121 1.78 1.73 5.93
N TYR A 122 2.37 2.47 5.01
CA TYR A 122 2.67 2.00 3.66
C TYR A 122 4.08 1.42 3.66
N ASN A 123 4.16 0.13 3.35
CA ASN A 123 5.42 -0.62 3.32
C ASN A 123 5.84 -0.79 1.86
N PHE A 124 7.02 -0.31 1.50
CA PHE A 124 7.55 -0.34 0.15
C PHE A 124 8.38 -1.60 -0.07
N VAL A 125 8.05 -2.36 -1.11
CA VAL A 125 8.90 -3.43 -1.64
C VAL A 125 9.98 -2.81 -2.51
N ASP A 126 9.60 -1.83 -3.32
CA ASP A 126 10.45 -1.02 -4.17
C ASP A 126 9.76 0.34 -4.44
N LYS A 127 10.32 1.17 -5.32
CA LYS A 127 9.80 2.53 -5.60
C LYS A 127 8.40 2.57 -6.25
N ASP A 128 7.97 1.47 -6.86
CA ASP A 128 6.73 1.34 -7.62
C ASP A 128 5.78 0.29 -7.02
N THR A 129 6.16 -0.38 -5.94
CA THR A 129 5.33 -1.40 -5.27
C THR A 129 5.29 -1.16 -3.77
N MET A 130 4.09 -1.01 -3.22
CA MET A 130 3.87 -0.89 -1.78
C MET A 130 2.72 -1.79 -1.31
N TRP A 131 2.60 -1.98 0.00
CA TRP A 131 1.45 -2.65 0.60
C TRP A 131 1.05 -2.03 1.93
N VAL A 132 -0.22 -2.17 2.26
CA VAL A 132 -0.78 -1.85 3.58
C VAL A 132 -1.29 -3.14 4.21
N TYR A 133 -1.17 -3.23 5.53
CA TYR A 133 -1.77 -4.34 6.26
C TYR A 133 -3.26 -4.08 6.42
N GLN A 134 -4.08 -5.02 5.97
CA GLN A 134 -5.52 -4.98 6.18
C GLN A 134 -5.85 -5.88 7.36
N ASP A 135 -6.19 -5.22 8.45
CA ASP A 135 -6.66 -5.84 9.67
C ASP A 135 -7.82 -5.03 10.24
N SER A 136 -8.71 -5.72 10.94
CA SER A 136 -9.83 -5.09 11.62
C SER A 136 -9.82 -5.50 13.08
N THR A 137 -9.65 -4.52 13.95
CA THR A 137 -9.93 -4.69 15.39
C THR A 137 -11.44 -4.63 15.69
N ASP A 138 -12.27 -4.37 14.69
CA ASP A 138 -13.73 -4.39 14.82
C ASP A 138 -14.21 -5.85 14.85
N LYS A 139 -14.78 -6.27 15.97
CA LYS A 139 -15.31 -7.64 16.19
C LYS A 139 -16.39 -8.04 15.18
N MET A 140 -16.96 -7.09 14.45
CA MET A 140 -17.96 -7.33 13.40
C MET A 140 -17.36 -7.60 12.02
N VAL A 141 -16.05 -7.41 11.83
CA VAL A 141 -15.35 -7.65 10.56
C VAL A 141 -14.31 -8.75 10.81
N PRO A 142 -14.29 -9.83 10.00
CA PRO A 142 -13.30 -10.89 10.15
C PRO A 142 -11.88 -10.34 10.13
N GLU A 143 -11.02 -10.84 11.03
CA GLU A 143 -9.58 -10.56 10.98
C GLU A 143 -8.99 -11.17 9.70
N LEU A 144 -8.78 -10.33 8.68
CA LEU A 144 -8.29 -10.79 7.38
C LEU A 144 -6.81 -11.20 7.44
N ASN A 145 -6.01 -10.48 8.24
CA ASN A 145 -4.56 -10.69 8.32
C ASN A 145 -3.88 -10.74 6.92
N ILE A 146 -4.32 -9.88 6.00
CA ILE A 146 -3.80 -9.83 4.62
C ILE A 146 -2.98 -8.56 4.39
N ARG A 147 -2.20 -8.57 3.32
CA ARG A 147 -1.56 -7.39 2.76
C ARG A 147 -2.28 -7.01 1.49
N GLU A 148 -2.79 -5.80 1.42
CA GLU A 148 -3.23 -5.25 0.14
C GLU A 148 -2.06 -4.54 -0.53
N TYR A 149 -1.66 -5.06 -1.69
CA TYR A 149 -0.57 -4.53 -2.49
C TYR A 149 -1.08 -3.48 -3.47
N PHE A 150 -0.25 -2.49 -3.74
CA PHE A 150 -0.50 -1.42 -4.70
C PHE A 150 0.71 -1.24 -5.60
N VAL A 151 0.45 -1.02 -6.88
CA VAL A 151 1.46 -0.77 -7.91
C VAL A 151 1.28 0.64 -8.46
N ARG A 152 2.38 1.36 -8.60
CA ARG A 152 2.40 2.72 -9.14
C ARG A 152 2.10 2.68 -10.63
N VAL A 153 1.18 3.54 -11.06
CA VAL A 153 0.88 3.78 -12.48
C VAL A 153 1.61 5.05 -12.92
N LYS A 154 2.27 4.98 -14.08
CA LYS A 154 3.00 6.09 -14.71
C LYS A 154 2.07 7.03 -15.45
#